data_AF-A0A923YPS3-F1
#
_entry.id   AF-A0A923YPS3-F1
#
_cell.length_a   1.000
_cell.length_b   1.000
_cell.length_c   1.000
_cell.angle_alpha   90.00
_cell.angle_beta   90.00
_cell.angle_gamma   90.00
#
_symmetry.space_group_name_H-M   'P 1'
#
loop_
_entity.id
_entity.type
_entity.pdbx_description
1 polymer ?
#
loop_
_entity_poly.entity_id
_entity_poly.type
_entity_poly.pdbx_seq_one_letter_code
_entity_poly.pdbx_strand_id
1 'polypeptide(L)'
;MATAVETLNKLERRLAITIPIVEVQTEVEKRLKVRARTAKAPGFRPGKVPMKMVAAQHGFQVESEVLNDKVGHAFNEAANENNLRV
;
A
#
# COMPACT_ATOMS: atom_id res chain seq x y z
N MET A 1 -0.58 -11.31 -9.92
CA MET A 1 0.36 -11.51 -8.79
C MET A 1 1.11 -12.80 -9.02
N ALA A 2 2.38 -12.89 -8.62
CA ALA A 2 3.13 -14.15 -8.66
C ALA A 2 3.40 -14.59 -7.22
N THR A 3 2.98 -15.81 -6.90
CA THR A 3 3.12 -16.42 -5.57
C THR A 3 3.97 -17.67 -5.71
N ALA A 4 5.16 -17.66 -5.11
CA ALA A 4 6.00 -18.86 -4.99
C ALA A 4 6.04 -19.29 -3.53
N VAL A 5 5.62 -20.53 -3.27
CA VAL A 5 5.61 -21.12 -1.92
C VAL A 5 6.76 -22.12 -1.82
N GLU A 6 7.73 -21.79 -0.97
CA GLU A 6 8.87 -22.66 -0.65
C GLU A 6 8.64 -23.34 0.69
N THR A 7 8.84 -24.66 0.73
CA THR A 7 8.74 -25.47 1.94
C THR A 7 10.13 -25.68 2.52
N LEU A 8 10.46 -24.97 3.61
CA LEU A 8 11.78 -25.06 4.23
C LEU A 8 11.86 -26.21 5.24
N ASN A 9 10.93 -26.25 6.19
CA ASN A 9 10.94 -27.21 7.29
C ASN A 9 9.52 -27.74 7.59
N LYS A 10 9.35 -28.67 8.55
CA LYS A 10 8.04 -29.28 8.86
C LYS A 10 6.91 -28.28 9.13
N LEU A 11 7.23 -27.11 9.70
CA LEU A 11 6.26 -26.06 10.05
C LEU A 11 6.55 -24.71 9.38
N GLU A 12 7.67 -24.55 8.69
CA GLU A 12 8.10 -23.29 8.11
C GLU A 12 7.80 -23.25 6.60
N ARG A 13 7.04 -22.23 6.20
CA ARG A 13 6.72 -21.94 4.80
C ARG A 13 7.19 -20.52 4.49
N ARG A 14 7.87 -20.35 3.36
CA ARG A 14 8.23 -19.03 2.83
C ARG A 14 7.36 -18.75 1.62
N LEU A 15 6.76 -17.56 1.61
CA LEU A 15 5.86 -17.13 0.55
C LEU A 15 6.46 -15.88 -0.09
N ALA A 16 6.87 -15.99 -1.35
CA ALA A 16 7.39 -14.88 -2.13
C ALA A 16 6.24 -14.26 -2.95
N ILE A 17 5.90 -13.01 -2.64
CA ILE A 17 4.83 -12.24 -3.29
C ILE A 17 5.47 -11.17 -4.16
N THR A 18 5.07 -11.10 -5.42
CA THR A 18 5.39 -9.96 -6.29
C THR A 18 4.16 -9.08 -6.48
N ILE A 19 4.25 -7.83 -6.03
CA ILE A 19 3.18 -6.82 -6.14
C ILE A 19 3.54 -5.84 -7.27
N PRO A 20 2.66 -5.61 -8.26
CA PRO A 20 2.90 -4.62 -9.30
C PRO A 20 2.93 -3.20 -8.73
N ILE A 21 3.96 -2.43 -9.08
CA ILE A 21 4.10 -1.05 -8.59
C ILE A 21 2.98 -0.12 -9.10
N VAL A 22 2.40 -0.43 -10.25
CA VAL A 22 1.30 0.35 -10.85
C VAL A 22 0.08 0.36 -9.93
N GLU A 23 -0.27 -0.78 -9.33
CA GLU A 23 -1.40 -0.88 -8.42
C GLU A 23 -1.18 -0.03 -7.16
N VAL A 24 0.03 -0.08 -6.60
CA VAL A 24 0.43 0.72 -5.43
C VAL A 24 0.32 2.21 -5.75
N GLN A 25 0.88 2.65 -6.88
CA GLN A 25 0.83 4.05 -7.30
C GLN A 25 -0.61 4.55 -7.46
N THR A 26 -1.48 3.76 -8.09
CA THR A 26 -2.89 4.16 -8.27
C THR A 26 -3.63 4.34 -6.94
N GLU A 27 -3.32 3.52 -5.92
CA GLU A 27 -3.92 3.67 -4.59
C GLU A 27 -3.32 4.83 -3.81
N VAL A 28 -2.02 5.05 -3.89
CA VAL A 28 -1.36 6.22 -3.30
C VAL A 28 -1.97 7.51 -3.83
N GLU A 29 -2.17 7.61 -5.15
CA GLU A 29 -2.83 8.77 -5.76
C GLU A 29 -4.26 8.97 -5.26
N LYS A 30 -5.05 7.89 -5.14
CA LYS A 30 -6.43 7.96 -4.61
C LYS A 30 -6.43 8.47 -3.17
N ARG A 31 -5.55 7.94 -2.32
CA ARG A 31 -5.49 8.27 -0.89
C ARG A 31 -4.94 9.70 -0.68
N LEU A 32 -3.97 10.12 -1.50
CA LEU A 32 -3.51 11.52 -1.53
C LEU A 32 -4.62 12.48 -1.96
N LYS A 33 -5.46 12.15 -2.94
CA LYS A 33 -6.61 13.00 -3.35
C LYS A 33 -7.63 13.16 -2.23
N VAL A 34 -7.89 12.11 -1.46
CA VAL A 34 -8.78 12.18 -0.28
C VAL A 34 -8.17 13.08 0.79
N ARG A 35 -6.89 12.89 1.11
CA ARG A 35 -6.18 13.66 2.13
C ARG A 35 -5.98 15.13 1.72
N ALA A 36 -5.86 15.41 0.43
CA ALA A 36 -5.78 16.76 -0.11
C ALA A 36 -7.05 17.59 0.17
N ARG A 37 -8.23 16.97 0.31
CA ARG A 37 -9.49 17.68 0.60
C ARG A 37 -9.49 18.33 1.98
N THR A 38 -8.76 17.76 2.94
CA THR A 38 -8.67 18.26 4.33
C THR A 38 -7.32 18.93 4.63
N ALA A 39 -6.37 18.87 3.69
CA ALA A 39 -5.05 19.46 3.84
C ALA A 39 -5.14 20.98 4.06
N LYS A 40 -4.35 21.45 5.03
CA LYS A 40 -4.18 22.86 5.37
C LYS A 40 -2.71 23.22 5.14
N ALA A 41 -2.48 24.29 4.37
CA ALA A 41 -1.16 24.84 4.14
C ALA A 41 -1.24 26.38 4.22
N PRO A 42 -0.20 27.06 4.72
CA PRO A 42 -0.18 28.51 4.79
C PRO A 42 -0.33 29.12 3.39
N GLY A 43 -1.19 30.13 3.25
CA GLY A 43 -1.48 30.79 1.98
C GLY A 43 -2.55 30.13 1.09
N PHE A 44 -3.06 28.95 1.46
CA PHE A 44 -4.09 28.24 0.70
C PHE A 44 -5.36 28.02 1.52
N ARG A 45 -6.52 28.18 0.87
CA ARG A 45 -7.80 27.76 1.46
C ARG A 45 -7.77 26.24 1.68
N PRO A 46 -8.24 25.73 2.83
CA PRO A 46 -8.30 24.28 3.08
C PRO A 46 -8.94 23.53 1.91
N GLY A 47 -8.31 22.44 1.48
CA GLY A 47 -8.76 21.64 0.33
C GLY A 47 -8.35 22.16 -1.06
N LYS A 48 -7.73 23.35 -1.15
CA LYS A 48 -7.22 23.94 -2.40
C LYS A 48 -5.69 24.05 -2.42
N VAL A 49 -5.02 23.17 -1.68
CA VAL A 49 -3.56 23.06 -1.68
C VAL A 49 -3.11 22.28 -2.94
N PRO A 50 -2.06 22.72 -3.66
CA PRO A 50 -1.54 21.98 -4.80
C PRO A 50 -1.07 20.57 -4.42
N MET A 51 -1.37 19.58 -5.26
CA MET A 51 -1.01 18.18 -5.01
C MET A 51 0.49 17.96 -4.84
N LYS A 52 1.35 18.78 -5.49
CA LYS A 52 2.81 18.70 -5.31
C LYS A 52 3.24 18.97 -3.87
N MET A 53 2.61 19.93 -3.19
CA MET A 53 2.92 20.22 -1.78
C MET A 53 2.36 19.14 -0.85
N VAL A 54 1.14 18.65 -1.13
CA VAL A 54 0.53 17.56 -0.35
C VAL A 54 1.36 16.28 -0.46
N ALA A 55 1.84 15.95 -1.66
CA ALA A 55 2.73 14.83 -1.89
C ALA A 55 4.08 15.00 -1.18
N ALA A 56 4.65 16.21 -1.18
CA ALA A 56 5.90 16.47 -0.45
C ALA A 56 5.74 16.28 1.07
N GLN A 57 4.60 16.66 1.64
CA GLN A 57 4.37 16.58 3.09
C GLN A 57 3.84 15.22 3.57
N HIS A 58 2.98 14.57 2.78
CA HIS A 58 2.28 13.35 3.19
C HIS A 58 2.57 12.14 2.30
N GLY A 59 3.34 12.29 1.22
CA GLY A 59 3.60 11.23 0.23
C GLY A 59 4.18 9.98 0.87
N PHE A 60 5.29 10.10 1.58
CA PHE A 60 5.96 8.96 2.22
C PHE A 60 5.07 8.22 3.23
N GLN A 61 4.30 8.98 4.03
CA GLN A 61 3.39 8.38 5.01
C GLN A 61 2.27 7.59 4.32
N VAL A 62 1.66 8.16 3.29
CA VAL A 62 0.58 7.51 2.54
C VAL A 62 1.11 6.30 1.76
N GLU A 63 2.30 6.40 1.19
CA GLU A 63 2.94 5.29 0.48
C GLU A 63 3.23 4.12 1.42
N SER A 64 3.78 4.38 2.61
CA SER A 64 4.03 3.33 3.61
C SER A 64 2.74 2.66 4.07
N GLU A 65 1.67 3.44 4.25
CA GLU A 65 0.35 2.93 4.65
C GLU A 65 -0.27 2.03 3.57
N VAL A 66 -0.27 2.49 2.32
CA VAL A 66 -0.79 1.71 1.18
C VAL A 66 0.04 0.44 0.98
N LEU A 67 1.36 0.51 1.14
CA LEU A 67 2.23 -0.64 0.99
C LEU A 67 1.95 -1.70 2.06
N ASN A 68 1.79 -1.29 3.32
CA ASN A 68 1.41 -2.21 4.40
C ASN A 68 0.03 -2.84 4.17
N ASP A 69 -0.97 -2.03 3.78
CA ASP A 69 -2.32 -2.53 3.46
C ASP A 69 -2.25 -3.58 2.33
N LYS A 70 -1.52 -3.28 1.24
CA LYS A 70 -1.39 -4.17 0.08
C LYS A 70 -0.63 -5.44 0.39
N VAL A 71 0.46 -5.36 1.16
CA VAL A 71 1.23 -6.54 1.58
C VAL A 71 0.35 -7.43 2.47
N GLY A 72 -0.38 -6.85 3.43
CA GLY A 72 -1.29 -7.60 4.29
C GLY A 72 -2.41 -8.28 3.51
N HIS A 73 -3.01 -7.59 2.54
CA HIS A 73 -4.04 -8.17 1.66
C HIS A 73 -3.48 -9.30 0.80
N ALA A 74 -2.37 -9.06 0.09
CA ALA A 74 -1.77 -10.04 -0.80
C ALA A 74 -1.29 -11.28 -0.03
N PHE A 75 -0.79 -11.10 1.20
CA PHE A 75 -0.40 -12.20 2.06
C PHE A 75 -1.60 -13.05 2.49
N ASN A 76 -2.69 -12.43 2.95
CA ASN A 76 -3.90 -13.16 3.33
C ASN A 76 -4.53 -13.90 2.14
N GLU A 77 -4.57 -13.27 0.97
CA GLU A 77 -5.07 -13.90 -0.26
C GLU A 77 -4.22 -15.12 -0.63
N ALA A 78 -2.89 -14.95 -0.70
CA ALA A 78 -1.98 -16.03 -1.02
C ALA A 78 -2.00 -17.16 0.03
N ALA A 79 -2.15 -16.84 1.31
CA ALA A 79 -2.27 -17.84 2.37
C ALA A 79 -3.57 -18.66 2.22
N ASN A 80 -4.70 -17.98 1.95
CA ASN A 80 -5.98 -18.64 1.75
C ASN A 80 -5.98 -19.52 0.49
N GLU A 81 -5.42 -19.05 -0.64
CA GLU A 81 -5.28 -19.86 -1.86
C GLU A 81 -4.50 -21.16 -1.62
N ASN A 82 -3.47 -21.08 -0.76
CA ASN A 82 -2.63 -22.22 -0.42
C ASN A 82 -3.15 -23.02 0.80
N ASN A 83 -4.35 -22.69 1.30
CA ASN A 83 -4.95 -23.28 2.51
C ASN A 83 -4.01 -23.28 3.73
N LEU A 84 -3.14 -22.26 3.82
CA LEU A 84 -2.24 -22.05 4.94
C LEU A 84 -3.01 -21.36 6.06
N ARG A 85 -2.93 -21.89 7.28
CA ARG A 85 -3.48 -21.23 8.48
C ARG A 85 -2.43 -20.28 9.03
N VAL A 86 -2.76 -18.99 9.06
CA VAL A 86 -1.92 -17.91 9.59
C VAL A 86 -2.65 -17.14 10.68
#